data_AF-A0A8X6R5E7-F1
#
_entry.id   AF-A0A8X6R5E7-F1
#
_cell.length_a   1.000
_cell.length_b   1.000
_cell.length_c   1.000
_cell.angle_alpha   90.00
_cell.angle_beta   90.00
_cell.angle_gamma   90.00
#
_symmetry.space_group_name_H-M   'P 1'
#
loop_
_entity.id
_entity.type
_entity.pdbx_description
1 polymer ?
#
loop_
_entity_poly.entity_id
_entity_poly.type
_entity_poly.pdbx_seq_one_letter_code
_entity_poly.pdbx_strand_id
1 'polypeptide(L)'
;EVLGTCAAVILHSKLAFVGLYAVKKSHRGKGLGVRIWKKAMEHIGERNAGLNSVPEHLRTYRDLAGFSIVAPWCTLICEGVPDFGIHNGEPEGIQ
;
A
#
# COMPACT_ATOMS: atom_id res chain seq x y z
N GLU A 1 -2.17 -12.13 21.28
CA GLU A 1 -1.81 -10.73 20.93
C GLU A 1 -1.45 -10.64 19.45
N VAL A 2 -1.81 -9.55 18.77
CA VAL A 2 -1.40 -9.29 17.38
C VAL A 2 -0.14 -8.42 17.36
N LEU A 3 0.93 -8.92 16.73
CA LEU A 3 2.24 -8.26 16.71
C LEU A 3 2.57 -7.56 15.39
N GLY A 4 1.86 -7.90 14.32
CA GLY A 4 2.02 -7.31 13.01
C GLY A 4 0.93 -7.76 12.06
N THR A 5 0.79 -7.04 10.96
CA THR A 5 -0.23 -7.25 9.93
C THR A 5 0.34 -6.93 8.56
N CYS A 6 -0.25 -7.51 7.52
CA CYS A 6 -0.08 -7.14 6.12
C CYS A 6 -1.32 -7.63 5.37
N ALA A 7 -1.96 -6.73 4.62
CA ALA A 7 -3.06 -7.08 3.73
C ALA A 7 -2.50 -7.36 2.34
N ALA A 8 -2.79 -8.53 1.78
CA ALA A 8 -2.55 -8.87 0.39
C ALA A 8 -3.89 -9.25 -0.25
N VAL A 9 -4.43 -8.33 -1.05
CA VAL A 9 -5.77 -8.44 -1.61
C VAL A 9 -5.67 -8.78 -3.08
N ILE A 10 -6.28 -9.89 -3.50
CA ILE A 10 -6.41 -10.25 -4.90
C ILE A 10 -7.59 -9.47 -5.47
N LEU A 11 -7.33 -8.50 -6.34
CA LEU A 11 -8.38 -7.69 -6.99
C LEU A 11 -9.03 -8.47 -8.13
N HIS A 12 -8.21 -9.14 -8.95
CA HIS A 12 -8.67 -10.06 -10.00
C HIS A 12 -7.56 -11.03 -10.40
N SER A 13 -7.80 -11.87 -11.41
CA SER A 13 -6.91 -12.97 -11.82
C SER A 13 -5.46 -12.57 -12.13
N LYS A 14 -5.20 -11.30 -12.43
CA LYS A 14 -3.88 -10.78 -12.84
C LYS A 14 -3.34 -9.66 -11.95
N LEU A 15 -4.10 -9.18 -10.97
CA LEU A 15 -3.74 -8.01 -10.16
C LEU A 15 -4.04 -8.22 -8.69
N ALA A 16 -3.08 -7.85 -7.87
CA ALA A 16 -3.20 -7.77 -6.42
C ALA A 16 -2.74 -6.40 -5.91
N PHE A 17 -3.11 -6.09 -4.68
CA PHE A 17 -2.61 -4.94 -3.95
C PHE A 17 -2.12 -5.37 -2.57
N VAL A 18 -0.94 -4.89 -2.17
CA VAL A 18 -0.36 -5.17 -0.85
C VAL A 18 -0.21 -3.89 -0.05
N GLY A 19 -0.58 -3.93 1.22
CA GLY A 19 -0.57 -2.75 2.06
C GLY A 19 -0.89 -3.07 3.51
N LEU A 20 -1.19 -2.03 4.28
CA LEU A 20 -1.46 -2.13 5.73
C LEU A 20 -0.38 -2.95 6.45
N TYR A 21 0.87 -2.83 6.00
CA TYR A 21 1.99 -3.61 6.48
C TYR A 21 2.66 -2.89 7.65
N ALA A 22 2.52 -3.46 8.84
CA ALA A 22 3.05 -2.87 10.07
C ALA A 22 3.47 -3.95 11.07
N VAL A 23 4.51 -3.64 11.85
CA VAL A 23 4.96 -4.44 12.99
C VAL A 23 5.03 -3.54 14.22
N LYS A 24 4.51 -4.03 15.35
CA LYS A 24 4.56 -3.35 16.65
C LYS A 24 5.99 -2.89 16.95
N LYS A 25 6.18 -1.62 17.34
CA LYS A 25 7.50 -0.98 17.46
C LYS A 25 8.50 -1.80 18.29
N SER A 26 8.06 -2.36 19.43
CA SER A 26 8.86 -3.20 20.33
C SER A 26 9.31 -4.56 19.74
N HIS A 27 8.79 -4.93 18.57
CA HIS A 27 9.03 -6.20 17.91
C HIS A 27 9.70 -6.05 16.53
N ARG A 28 10.07 -4.83 16.15
CA ARG A 28 10.86 -4.55 14.94
C ARG A 28 12.30 -5.05 15.10
N GLY A 29 13.00 -5.26 13.98
CA GLY A 29 14.38 -5.80 13.97
C GLY A 29 14.51 -7.30 14.24
N LYS A 30 13.40 -7.99 14.54
CA LYS A 30 13.38 -9.45 14.86
C LYS A 30 13.00 -10.34 13.67
N GLY A 31 13.05 -9.81 12.44
CA GLY A 31 12.66 -10.54 11.23
C GLY A 31 11.17 -10.81 11.03
N LEU A 32 10.29 -10.42 11.97
CA LEU A 32 8.84 -10.64 11.87
C LEU A 32 8.23 -10.02 10.61
N GLY A 33 8.62 -8.78 10.30
CA GLY A 33 8.12 -8.10 9.11
C GLY A 33 8.43 -8.86 7.82
N VAL A 34 9.68 -9.30 7.66
CA VAL A 34 10.12 -10.08 6.49
C VAL A 34 9.31 -11.36 6.35
N ARG A 35 9.00 -12.05 7.46
CA ARG A 35 8.17 -13.26 7.45
C ARG A 35 6.73 -12.98 7.00
N ILE A 36 6.14 -11.90 7.51
CA ILE A 36 4.79 -11.46 7.11
C ILE A 36 4.78 -11.10 5.61
N TRP A 37 5.75 -10.29 5.17
CA TRP A 37 5.91 -9.90 3.77
C TRP A 37 6.05 -11.11 2.84
N LYS A 38 6.91 -12.07 3.19
CA LYS A 38 7.09 -13.30 2.41
C LYS A 38 5.77 -14.05 2.24
N LYS A 39 4.97 -14.19 3.31
CA LYS A 39 3.65 -14.84 3.21
C LYS A 39 2.66 -14.05 2.36
N ALA A 40 2.68 -12.73 2.44
CA ALA A 40 1.88 -11.87 1.57
C ALA A 40 2.26 -12.07 0.08
N MET A 41 3.55 -12.11 -0.24
CA MET A 41 4.03 -12.32 -1.62
C MET A 41 3.73 -13.74 -2.12
N GLU A 42 3.88 -14.76 -1.28
CA GLU A 42 3.47 -16.15 -1.61
C GLU A 42 1.97 -16.24 -1.95
N HIS A 43 1.11 -15.51 -1.23
CA HIS A 43 -0.32 -15.45 -1.52
C HIS A 43 -0.62 -14.74 -2.86
N ILE A 44 0.11 -13.66 -3.15
CA ILE A 44 0.01 -12.91 -4.41
C ILE A 44 0.47 -13.77 -5.60
N GLY A 45 1.50 -14.60 -5.43
CA GLY A 45 2.05 -15.46 -6.46
C GLY A 45 2.55 -14.66 -7.66
N GLU A 46 2.29 -15.16 -8.88
CA GLU A 46 2.78 -14.57 -10.14
C GLU A 46 1.94 -13.38 -10.65
N ARG A 47 1.04 -12.83 -9.83
CA ARG A 47 0.18 -11.71 -10.24
C ARG A 47 0.96 -10.41 -10.25
N ASN A 48 0.54 -9.47 -11.09
CA ASN A 48 1.00 -8.09 -10.93
C ASN A 48 0.54 -7.56 -9.58
N ALA A 49 1.36 -6.72 -8.92
CA ALA A 49 1.06 -6.19 -7.60
C ALA A 49 1.36 -4.70 -7.52
N GLY A 50 0.45 -3.96 -6.88
CA GLY A 50 0.64 -2.56 -6.50
C GLY A 50 0.76 -2.39 -4.98
N LEU A 51 1.40 -1.30 -4.56
CA LEU A 51 1.37 -0.82 -3.18
C LEU A 51 1.50 0.70 -3.13
N ASN A 52 1.07 1.30 -2.03
CA ASN A 52 1.32 2.70 -1.73
C ASN A 52 2.45 2.80 -0.71
N SER A 53 3.63 3.23 -1.16
CA SER A 53 4.77 3.43 -0.28
C SER A 53 4.65 4.75 0.47
N VAL A 54 4.93 4.74 1.77
CA VAL A 54 5.31 5.97 2.48
C VAL A 54 6.68 6.45 1.99
N PRO A 55 6.97 7.76 2.02
CA PRO A 55 8.23 8.32 1.48
C PRO A 55 9.49 7.61 1.98
N GLU A 56 9.53 7.23 3.26
CA GLU A 56 10.67 6.58 3.92
C GLU A 56 10.97 5.19 3.35
N HIS A 57 9.98 4.53 2.74
CA HIS A 57 10.11 3.16 2.22
C HIS A 57 10.14 3.08 0.68
N LEU A 58 10.08 4.21 -0.02
CA LEU A 58 10.00 4.22 -1.48
C LEU A 58 11.19 3.49 -2.13
N ARG A 59 12.41 3.79 -1.67
CA ARG A 59 13.62 3.09 -2.16
C ARG A 59 13.58 1.59 -1.88
N THR A 60 13.07 1.19 -0.71
CA THR A 60 12.96 -0.24 -0.38
C THR A 60 12.06 -0.96 -1.38
N TYR A 61 10.88 -0.42 -1.66
CA TYR A 61 9.95 -1.10 -2.57
C TYR A 61 10.40 -1.05 -4.03
N ARG A 62 10.87 0.12 -4.48
CA ARG A 62 11.32 0.33 -5.86
C ARG A 62 12.57 -0.46 -6.21
N ASP A 63 13.58 -0.40 -5.34
CA ASP A 63 14.92 -0.91 -5.68
C ASP A 63 15.14 -2.35 -5.20
N LEU A 64 14.47 -2.77 -4.11
CA LEU A 64 14.77 -4.05 -3.45
C LEU A 64 13.60 -5.04 -3.47
N ALA A 65 12.36 -4.57 -3.57
CA ALA A 65 11.16 -5.43 -3.48
C ALA A 65 10.47 -5.69 -4.83
N GLY A 66 11.05 -5.22 -5.95
CA GLY A 66 10.55 -5.51 -7.30
C GLY A 66 9.43 -4.58 -7.81
N PHE A 67 9.03 -3.56 -7.04
CA PHE A 67 8.02 -2.57 -7.46
C PHE A 67 8.68 -1.44 -8.28
N SER A 68 9.26 -1.79 -9.42
CA SER A 68 10.11 -0.88 -10.22
C SER A 68 9.34 0.25 -10.91
N ILE A 69 8.02 0.13 -11.05
CA ILE A 69 7.17 1.15 -11.66
C ILE A 69 6.61 2.07 -10.58
N VAL A 70 6.98 3.36 -10.65
CA VAL A 70 6.38 4.41 -9.83
C VAL A 70 5.34 5.13 -10.68
N ALA A 71 4.07 5.06 -10.26
CA ALA A 71 3.00 5.75 -10.94
C ALA A 71 3.17 7.28 -10.86
N PRO A 72 2.84 8.04 -11.92
CA PRO A 72 2.91 9.50 -11.90
C PRO A 72 1.77 10.16 -11.09
N TRP A 73 0.80 9.38 -10.63
CA TRP A 73 -0.31 9.83 -9.78
C TRP A 73 -0.10 9.44 -8.32
N CYS A 74 -0.65 10.23 -7.39
CA CYS A 74 -0.65 9.92 -5.97
C CYS A 74 -2.05 9.48 -5.50
N THR A 75 -2.11 8.69 -4.42
CA THR A 75 -3.36 8.48 -3.68
C THR A 75 -3.55 9.63 -2.71
N LEU A 76 -4.66 10.36 -2.82
CA LEU A 76 -5.06 11.34 -1.83
C LEU A 76 -5.77 10.63 -0.67
N ILE A 77 -5.29 10.84 0.55
CA ILE A 77 -5.92 10.34 1.77
C ILE A 77 -6.47 11.55 2.52
N CYS A 78 -7.79 11.66 2.57
CA CYS A 78 -8.46 12.65 3.42
C CYS A 78 -8.71 12.02 4.79
N GLU A 79 -8.00 12.49 5.82
CA GLU A 79 -8.34 12.15 7.20
C GLU A 79 -9.51 13.03 7.65
N GLY A 80 -10.71 12.47 7.68
CA GLY A 80 -11.95 13.16 8.05
C GLY A 80 -13.15 12.64 7.25
N VAL A 81 -14.34 13.19 7.52
CA VAL A 81 -15.48 13.04 6.60
C VAL A 81 -15.22 14.01 5.45
N PRO A 82 -15.06 13.55 4.20
CA PRO A 82 -14.91 14.46 3.08
C PRO A 82 -16.18 15.31 2.98
N ASP A 83 -16.04 16.62 3.12
CA ASP A 83 -17.07 17.56 2.70
C ASP A 83 -16.94 17.70 1.19
N PHE A 84 -17.73 16.90 0.46
CA PHE A 84 -17.77 16.98 -1.00
C PHE A 84 -18.43 18.24 -1.51
N GLY A 85 -18.85 19.15 -0.62
CA GLY A 85 -19.25 20.52 -0.94
C GLY A 85 -19.98 20.58 -2.27
N ILE A 86 -21.20 20.04 -2.35
CA ILE A 86 -22.06 20.33 -3.50
C ILE A 86 -22.46 21.79 -3.35
N HIS A 87 -21.52 22.66 -3.69
CA HIS A 87 -21.71 24.06 -3.92
C HIS A 87 -22.27 24.16 -5.34
N ASN A 88 -23.31 24.96 -5.53
CA ASN A 88 -23.96 25.17 -6.84
C ASN A 88 -23.04 25.99 -7.78
N GLY A 89 -21.87 25.46 -8.10
CA GLY A 89 -20.88 26.00 -9.04
C GLY A 89 -20.04 24.85 -9.57
N GLU A 90 -19.76 24.86 -10.88
CA GLU A 90 -18.92 23.82 -11.50
C GLU A 90 -17.57 23.73 -10.77
N PRO A 91 -17.08 22.52 -10.46
CA PRO A 91 -15.77 22.38 -9.85
C PRO A 91 -14.70 22.85 -10.85
N GLU A 92 -14.08 24.00 -10.58
CA GLU A 92 -12.89 24.42 -11.31
C GLU A 92 -11.77 23.40 -11.08
N GLY A 93 -11.42 22.66 -12.14
CA GLY A 93 -10.16 21.91 -12.20
C GLY A 93 -10.21 20.41 -11.89
N ILE A 94 -11.38 19.77 -11.88
CA ILE A 94 -11.44 18.29 -11.98
C ILE A 94 -11.45 17.93 -13.47
N GLN A 95 -10.27 17.59 -14.01
CA GLN A 95 -10.12 16.85 -15.28
C GLN A 95 -10.17 15.35 -15.03
#